data_AF-A0A951KMK9-F1
#
_entry.id   AF-A0A951KMK9-F1
#
_cell.length_a   1.000
_cell.length_b   1.000
_cell.length_c   1.000
_cell.angle_alpha   90.00
_cell.angle_beta   90.00
_cell.angle_gamma   90.00
#
_symmetry.space_group_name_H-M   'P 1'
#
loop_
_entity.id
_entity.type
_entity.pdbx_description
1 polymer ?
#
loop_
_entity_poly.entity_id
_entity_poly.type
_entity_poly.pdbx_seq_one_letter_code
_entity_poly.pdbx_strand_id
1 'polypeptide(L)'
;APRAQALSAVYAQTHREHILFTTADQACVGWSMGAMLDPSTFFMSYSAVIPRYQRHGIYSAFLGIFLRYLHALGYERVTSNHMVNNRAVLIAKLKAGFVITGTILDERWGAQAALTYFFHEDRREGFARTYSLETYSGTPDYFS
;
A
#
# COMPACT_ATOMS: atom_id res chain seq x y z
N ALA A 1 19.21 -16.70 -16.10
CA ALA A 1 19.25 -18.19 -16.09
C ALA A 1 17.87 -18.75 -16.46
N PRO A 2 17.77 -19.91 -17.12
CA PRO A 2 16.51 -20.47 -17.61
C PRO A 2 15.41 -20.60 -16.53
N ARG A 3 15.77 -20.96 -15.30
CA ARG A 3 14.84 -21.02 -14.16
C ARG A 3 14.25 -19.65 -13.79
N ALA A 4 15.04 -18.59 -13.91
CA ALA A 4 14.56 -17.23 -13.63
C ALA A 4 13.55 -16.76 -14.69
N GLN A 5 13.71 -17.16 -15.95
CA GLN A 5 12.74 -16.87 -17.02
C GLN A 5 11.42 -17.61 -16.81
N ALA A 6 11.46 -18.90 -16.44
CA ALA A 6 10.26 -19.67 -16.12
C ALA A 6 9.48 -19.04 -14.95
N LEU A 7 10.18 -18.63 -13.89
CA LEU A 7 9.57 -17.92 -12.76
C LEU A 7 8.95 -16.58 -13.19
N SER A 8 9.65 -15.82 -14.04
CA SER A 8 9.13 -14.55 -14.58
C SER A 8 7.85 -14.74 -15.40
N ALA A 9 7.72 -15.84 -16.15
CA ALA A 9 6.54 -16.11 -16.97
C ALA A 9 5.32 -16.43 -16.10
N VAL A 10 5.49 -17.21 -15.03
CA VAL A 10 4.43 -17.46 -14.04
C VAL A 10 4.05 -16.17 -13.31
N TYR A 11 5.05 -15.39 -12.88
CA TYR A 11 4.81 -14.10 -12.22
C TYR A 11 4.06 -13.12 -13.12
N ALA A 12 4.29 -13.13 -14.44
CA ALA A 12 3.59 -12.27 -15.39
C ALA A 12 2.08 -12.55 -15.49
N GLN A 13 1.61 -13.73 -15.04
CA GLN A 13 0.19 -14.09 -15.02
C GLN A 13 -0.54 -13.58 -13.77
N THR A 14 0.19 -13.04 -12.79
CA THR A 14 -0.43 -12.44 -11.60
C THR A 14 -1.15 -11.14 -11.98
N HIS A 15 -2.23 -10.80 -11.28
CA HIS A 15 -2.95 -9.56 -11.54
C HIS A 15 -2.05 -8.34 -11.30
N ARG A 16 -2.00 -7.42 -12.27
CA ARG A 16 -1.20 -6.19 -12.24
C ARG A 16 -2.03 -5.02 -12.71
N GLU A 17 -1.78 -3.88 -12.10
CA GLU A 17 -2.37 -2.61 -12.52
C GLU A 17 -1.28 -1.64 -12.92
N HIS A 18 -1.44 -1.04 -14.11
CA HIS A 18 -0.62 0.06 -14.57
C HIS A 18 -1.56 1.18 -15.04
N ILE A 19 -1.62 2.25 -14.26
CA ILE A 19 -2.60 3.32 -14.44
C ILE A 19 -1.85 4.60 -14.75
N LEU A 20 -2.18 5.22 -15.87
CA LEU A 20 -1.69 6.54 -16.25
C LEU A 20 -2.74 7.59 -15.90
N PHE A 21 -2.33 8.68 -15.25
CA PHE A 21 -3.18 9.83 -15.02
C PHE A 21 -2.99 10.80 -16.17
N THR A 22 -4.08 11.17 -16.84
CA THR A 22 -4.05 12.15 -17.93
C THR A 22 -5.05 13.28 -17.68
N THR A 23 -4.76 14.44 -18.25
CA THR A 23 -5.75 15.50 -18.43
C THR A 23 -6.71 15.13 -19.57
N ALA A 24 -7.75 15.95 -19.77
CA ALA A 24 -8.71 15.77 -20.87
C ALA A 24 -8.03 15.84 -22.26
N ASP A 25 -7.02 16.69 -22.40
CA ASP A 25 -6.15 16.84 -23.58
C ASP A 25 -5.03 15.79 -23.65
N GLN A 26 -5.12 14.69 -22.88
CA GLN A 26 -4.18 13.56 -22.90
C GLN A 26 -2.75 13.87 -22.42
N ALA A 27 -2.52 15.02 -21.76
CA ALA A 27 -1.23 15.31 -21.16
C ALA A 27 -1.01 14.40 -19.93
N CYS A 28 0.18 13.82 -19.82
CA CYS A 28 0.56 12.98 -18.67
C CYS A 28 0.64 13.83 -17.39
N VAL A 29 -0.01 13.35 -16.33
CA VAL A 29 -0.11 13.98 -15.00
C VAL A 29 0.62 13.14 -13.94
N GLY A 30 0.74 11.83 -14.15
CA GLY A 30 1.32 10.91 -13.19
C GLY A 30 0.98 9.46 -13.51
N TRP A 31 1.34 8.56 -12.61
CA TRP A 31 1.06 7.13 -12.76
C TRP A 31 0.90 6.44 -11.41
N SER A 32 0.28 5.27 -11.44
CA SER A 32 0.27 4.30 -10.34
C SER A 32 0.47 2.90 -10.89
N MET A 33 1.23 2.08 -10.17
CA MET A 33 1.47 0.68 -10.51
C MET A 33 1.43 -0.19 -9.26
N GLY A 34 0.91 -1.39 -9.42
CA GLY A 34 0.89 -2.40 -8.38
C GLY A 34 0.63 -3.79 -8.94
N ALA A 35 0.71 -4.77 -8.07
CA ALA A 35 0.48 -6.16 -8.41
C ALA A 35 -0.12 -6.93 -7.23
N MET A 36 -0.78 -8.02 -7.55
CA MET A 36 -1.14 -9.06 -6.60
C MET A 36 0.11 -9.56 -5.87
N LEU A 37 0.05 -9.56 -4.55
CA LEU A 37 1.08 -10.16 -3.71
C LEU A 37 0.71 -11.60 -3.35
N ASP A 38 -0.57 -11.81 -3.03
CA ASP A 38 -1.17 -13.11 -2.68
C ASP A 38 -2.68 -13.10 -3.03
N PRO A 39 -3.41 -14.24 -2.90
CA PRO A 39 -4.86 -14.33 -3.17
C PRO A 39 -5.75 -13.28 -2.52
N SER A 40 -5.30 -12.68 -1.41
CA SER A 40 -6.06 -11.73 -0.59
C SER A 40 -5.47 -10.31 -0.55
N THR A 41 -4.22 -10.14 -1.03
CA THR A 41 -3.47 -8.89 -0.88
C THR A 41 -3.05 -8.30 -2.24
N PHE A 42 -3.40 -7.04 -2.46
CA PHE A 42 -2.84 -6.24 -3.54
C PHE A 42 -1.72 -5.32 -3.02
N PHE A 43 -0.55 -5.32 -3.66
CA PHE A 43 0.57 -4.46 -3.30
C PHE A 43 0.70 -3.28 -4.27
N MET A 44 0.55 -2.06 -3.75
CA MET A 44 0.83 -0.83 -4.48
C MET A 44 2.33 -0.53 -4.44
N SER A 45 3.01 -0.64 -5.58
CA SER A 45 4.46 -0.50 -5.68
C SER A 45 4.91 0.95 -5.85
N TYR A 46 4.40 1.63 -6.88
CA TYR A 46 4.85 2.97 -7.24
C TYR A 46 3.67 3.86 -7.57
N SER A 47 3.70 5.10 -7.11
CA SER A 47 2.73 6.11 -7.51
C SER A 47 3.38 7.48 -7.48
N ALA A 48 3.16 8.26 -8.52
CA ALA A 48 3.70 9.60 -8.63
C ALA A 48 2.71 10.53 -9.33
N VAL A 49 2.69 11.78 -8.88
CA VAL A 49 2.03 12.89 -9.57
C VAL A 49 3.14 13.88 -9.89
N ILE A 50 3.22 14.31 -11.15
CA ILE A 50 4.24 15.26 -11.62
C ILE A 50 4.12 16.55 -10.78
N PRO A 51 5.23 17.18 -10.35
CA PRO A 51 5.24 18.27 -9.37
C PRO A 51 4.23 19.39 -9.63
N ARG A 52 4.07 19.83 -10.88
CA ARG A 52 3.14 20.91 -11.26
C ARG A 52 1.65 20.56 -11.03
N TYR A 53 1.31 19.27 -10.97
CA TYR A 53 -0.05 18.79 -10.71
C TYR A 53 -0.26 18.28 -9.28
N GLN A 54 0.78 18.29 -8.43
CA GLN A 54 0.65 17.89 -7.02
C GLN A 54 -0.21 18.88 -6.24
N ARG A 55 -0.72 18.46 -5.07
CA ARG A 55 -1.56 19.28 -4.17
C ARG A 55 -2.91 19.73 -4.74
N HIS A 56 -3.36 19.11 -5.84
CA HIS A 56 -4.69 19.30 -6.43
C HIS A 56 -5.67 18.15 -6.10
N GLY A 57 -5.38 17.33 -5.08
CA GLY A 57 -6.24 16.22 -4.67
C GLY A 57 -6.22 14.98 -5.60
N ILE A 58 -5.48 15.03 -6.72
CA ILE A 58 -5.42 13.97 -7.75
C ILE A 58 -5.13 12.59 -7.13
N TYR A 59 -4.05 12.47 -6.34
CA TYR A 59 -3.68 11.20 -5.73
C TYR A 59 -4.73 10.69 -4.75
N SER A 60 -5.32 11.56 -3.92
CA SER A 60 -6.35 11.15 -2.96
C SER A 60 -7.63 10.69 -3.64
N ALA A 61 -8.05 11.39 -4.71
CA ALA A 61 -9.20 10.99 -5.52
C ALA A 61 -8.95 9.63 -6.20
N PHE A 62 -7.78 9.47 -6.82
CA PHE A 62 -7.35 8.19 -7.39
C PHE A 62 -7.38 7.07 -6.34
N LEU A 63 -6.74 7.28 -5.18
CA LEU A 63 -6.63 6.27 -4.14
C LEU A 63 -8.02 5.80 -3.68
N GLY A 64 -8.98 6.72 -3.48
CA GLY A 64 -10.34 6.36 -3.10
C GLY A 64 -11.07 5.54 -4.17
N ILE A 65 -10.92 5.87 -5.45
CA ILE A 65 -11.49 5.10 -6.56
C ILE A 65 -10.83 3.71 -6.64
N PHE A 66 -9.51 3.69 -6.55
CA PHE A 66 -8.72 2.47 -6.71
C PHE A 66 -8.97 1.47 -5.58
N LEU A 67 -9.11 1.94 -4.34
CA LEU A 67 -9.50 1.07 -3.22
C LEU A 67 -10.87 0.43 -3.43
N ARG A 68 -11.87 1.18 -3.91
CA ARG A 68 -13.20 0.62 -4.22
C ARG A 68 -13.12 -0.43 -5.33
N TYR A 69 -12.32 -0.17 -6.36
CA TYR A 69 -12.07 -1.12 -7.43
C TYR A 69 -11.44 -2.41 -6.90
N LEU A 70 -10.36 -2.33 -6.13
CA LEU A 70 -9.69 -3.50 -5.56
C LEU A 70 -10.59 -4.30 -4.61
N HIS A 71 -11.44 -3.62 -3.83
CA HIS A 71 -12.44 -4.30 -3.00
C HIS A 71 -13.46 -5.08 -3.85
N ALA A 72 -13.94 -4.48 -4.94
CA ALA A 72 -14.89 -5.13 -5.85
C ALA A 72 -14.30 -6.37 -6.54
N LEU A 73 -12.97 -6.41 -6.73
CA LEU A 73 -12.26 -7.60 -7.22
C LEU A 73 -12.12 -8.73 -6.17
N GLY A 74 -12.42 -8.46 -4.90
CA GLY A 74 -12.35 -9.45 -3.83
C GLY A 74 -11.05 -9.45 -3.02
N TYR A 75 -10.18 -8.45 -3.18
CA TYR A 75 -9.05 -8.29 -2.26
C TYR A 75 -9.56 -7.96 -0.85
N GLU A 76 -8.94 -8.56 0.17
CA GLU A 76 -9.26 -8.28 1.57
C GLU A 76 -8.43 -7.11 2.12
N ARG A 77 -7.25 -6.86 1.52
CA ARG A 77 -6.36 -5.77 1.94
C ARG A 77 -5.49 -5.23 0.82
N VAL A 78 -5.00 -4.01 1.01
CA VAL A 78 -4.02 -3.35 0.14
C VAL A 78 -2.80 -2.95 0.94
N THR A 79 -1.62 -3.30 0.47
CA THR A 79 -0.35 -2.99 1.14
C THR A 79 0.53 -2.05 0.31
N SER A 80 1.43 -1.34 0.98
CA SER A 80 2.47 -0.53 0.32
C SER A 80 3.58 -0.16 1.28
N ASN A 81 4.78 0.05 0.76
CA ASN A 81 5.94 0.49 1.54
C ASN A 81 6.36 1.89 1.12
N HIS A 82 6.65 2.76 2.09
CA HIS A 82 7.10 4.13 1.84
C HIS A 82 8.29 4.45 2.70
N MET A 83 9.30 5.13 2.14
CA MET A 83 10.37 5.71 2.95
C MET A 83 9.78 6.58 4.05
N VAL A 84 10.32 6.47 5.28
CA VAL A 84 9.77 7.16 6.46
C VAL A 84 9.79 8.69 6.35
N ASN A 85 10.61 9.24 5.45
CA ASN A 85 10.69 10.68 5.17
C ASN A 85 9.71 11.14 4.06
N ASN A 86 8.96 10.26 3.41
CA ASN A 86 7.96 10.62 2.41
C ASN A 86 6.64 11.06 3.06
N ARG A 87 6.70 12.20 3.76
CA ARG A 87 5.60 12.73 4.57
C ARG A 87 4.30 12.90 3.79
N ALA A 88 4.38 13.37 2.55
CA ALA A 88 3.19 13.64 1.73
C ALA A 88 2.37 12.35 1.47
N VAL A 89 3.04 11.26 1.08
CA VAL A 89 2.36 9.98 0.80
C VAL A 89 1.90 9.32 2.09
N LEU A 90 2.72 9.36 3.15
CA LEU A 90 2.35 8.83 4.47
C LEU A 90 1.07 9.50 4.98
N ILE A 91 1.02 10.84 4.98
CA ILE A 91 -0.17 11.60 5.40
C ILE A 91 -1.38 11.24 4.53
N ALA A 92 -1.22 11.17 3.21
CA ALA A 92 -2.32 10.85 2.31
C ALA A 92 -2.90 9.45 2.58
N LYS A 93 -2.05 8.43 2.78
CA LYS A 93 -2.49 7.06 3.05
C LYS A 93 -3.09 6.91 4.45
N LEU A 94 -2.48 7.52 5.48
CA LEU A 94 -3.02 7.50 6.83
C LEU A 94 -4.42 8.15 6.89
N LYS A 95 -4.59 9.30 6.22
CA LYS A 95 -5.91 9.95 6.09
C LYS A 95 -6.93 9.09 5.33
N ALA A 96 -6.47 8.28 4.39
CA ALA A 96 -7.31 7.35 3.64
C ALA A 96 -7.69 6.09 4.44
N GLY A 97 -7.18 5.92 5.67
CA GLY A 97 -7.49 4.78 6.53
C GLY A 97 -6.46 3.64 6.50
N PHE A 98 -5.33 3.82 5.83
CA PHE A 98 -4.21 2.88 6.00
C PHE A 98 -3.66 3.00 7.43
N VAL A 99 -3.20 1.89 7.98
CA VAL A 99 -2.45 1.83 9.24
C VAL A 99 -1.03 1.37 8.99
N ILE A 100 -0.09 1.79 9.84
CA ILE A 100 1.28 1.28 9.80
C ILE A 100 1.26 -0.13 10.40
N THR A 101 1.70 -1.12 9.64
CA THR A 101 1.71 -2.53 10.04
C THR A 101 3.11 -3.10 10.23
N GLY A 102 4.15 -2.28 10.03
CA GLY A 102 5.53 -2.67 10.27
C GLY A 102 6.52 -1.62 9.81
N THR A 103 7.79 -1.90 10.11
CA THR A 103 8.95 -1.15 9.62
C THR A 103 9.86 -2.09 8.86
N ILE A 104 10.45 -1.61 7.78
CA ILE A 104 11.35 -2.37 6.91
C ILE A 104 12.66 -1.60 6.82
N LEU A 105 13.77 -2.29 7.05
CA LEU A 105 15.11 -1.77 6.77
C LEU A 105 15.60 -2.46 5.50
N ASP A 106 15.68 -1.68 4.43
CA ASP A 106 16.09 -2.17 3.11
C ASP A 106 17.39 -1.47 2.68
N GLU A 107 18.33 -2.23 2.13
CA GLU A 107 19.64 -1.74 1.70
C GLU A 107 19.56 -0.70 0.56
N ARG A 108 18.49 -0.73 -0.26
CA ARG A 108 18.31 0.09 -1.47
C ARG A 108 17.46 1.31 -1.16
N TRP A 109 16.46 1.15 -0.31
CA TRP A 109 15.45 2.18 -0.01
C TRP A 109 15.56 2.77 1.40
N GLY A 110 16.44 2.24 2.24
CA GLY A 110 16.60 2.66 3.63
C GLY A 110 15.42 2.25 4.51
N ALA A 111 15.13 3.06 5.52
CA ALA A 111 14.02 2.82 6.43
C ALA A 111 12.66 3.13 5.78
N GLN A 112 11.76 2.16 5.81
CA GLN A 112 10.41 2.27 5.27
C GLN A 112 9.35 1.94 6.32
N ALA A 113 8.20 2.58 6.23
CA ALA A 113 6.97 2.15 6.88
C ALA A 113 6.20 1.24 5.93
N ALA A 114 5.78 0.07 6.42
CA ALA A 114 4.81 -0.79 5.76
C ALA A 114 3.41 -0.35 6.17
N LEU A 115 2.55 -0.06 5.19
CA LEU A 115 1.18 0.39 5.41
C LEU A 115 0.20 -0.63 4.84
N THR A 116 -0.89 -0.87 5.57
CA THR A 116 -1.99 -1.74 5.14
C THR A 116 -3.32 -1.01 5.26
N TYR A 117 -4.16 -1.13 4.22
CA TYR A 117 -5.57 -0.80 4.25
C TYR A 117 -6.37 -2.10 4.31
N PHE A 118 -7.24 -2.22 5.30
CA PHE A 118 -8.12 -3.38 5.46
C PHE A 118 -9.51 -3.01 4.94
N PHE A 119 -10.08 -3.85 4.06
CA PHE A 119 -11.45 -3.63 3.57
C PHE A 119 -12.52 -4.08 4.57
N HIS A 120 -12.17 -5.02 5.45
CA HIS A 120 -13.08 -5.58 6.45
C HIS A 120 -12.67 -5.14 7.86
N GLU A 121 -13.64 -4.66 8.64
CA GLU A 121 -13.38 -4.09 9.97
C GLU A 121 -12.89 -5.16 10.97
N ASP A 122 -13.39 -6.39 10.89
CA ASP A 122 -12.94 -7.51 11.73
C ASP A 122 -11.44 -7.82 11.55
N ARG A 123 -10.92 -7.72 10.32
CA ARG A 123 -9.49 -7.86 10.01
C ARG A 123 -8.69 -6.70 10.62
N ARG A 124 -9.21 -5.48 10.53
CA ARG A 124 -8.59 -4.28 11.10
C ARG A 124 -8.53 -4.35 12.62
N GLU A 125 -9.62 -4.73 13.27
CA GLU A 125 -9.69 -4.92 14.71
C GLU A 125 -8.79 -6.07 15.16
N GLY A 126 -8.76 -7.17 14.42
CA GLY A 126 -7.84 -8.28 14.66
C GLY A 126 -6.39 -7.82 14.69
N PHE A 127 -5.98 -7.02 13.71
CA PHE A 127 -4.66 -6.38 13.70
C PHE A 127 -4.46 -5.47 14.92
N ALA A 128 -5.41 -4.58 15.22
CA ALA A 128 -5.30 -3.65 16.33
C ALA A 128 -5.15 -4.34 17.70
N ARG A 129 -5.86 -5.47 17.92
CA ARG A 129 -5.74 -6.29 19.13
C ARG A 129 -4.38 -6.96 19.27
N THR A 130 -3.84 -7.51 18.19
CA THR A 130 -2.53 -8.19 18.23
C THR A 130 -1.38 -7.21 18.47
N TYR A 131 -1.45 -6.03 17.87
CA TYR A 131 -0.38 -5.04 17.94
C TYR A 131 -0.62 -3.96 19.00
N SER A 132 -1.61 -4.17 19.88
CA SER A 132 -2.00 -3.31 21.00
C SER A 132 -1.64 -1.85 20.78
N LEU A 133 -2.38 -1.17 19.91
CA LEU A 133 -2.37 0.30 19.88
C LEU A 133 -2.97 0.90 21.18
N GLU A 134 -3.46 0.05 22.08
CA GLU A 134 -3.75 0.39 23.47
C GLU A 134 -2.47 0.47 24.31
N THR A 135 -2.46 1.39 25.28
CA THR A 135 -1.36 1.54 26.24
C THR A 135 -1.11 0.23 26.97
N TYR A 136 0.11 -0.30 26.85
CA TYR A 136 0.60 -1.41 27.66
C TYR A 136 0.40 -1.09 29.15
N SER A 137 -0.51 -1.80 29.83
CA SER A 137 -0.94 -1.49 31.20
C SER A 137 -0.62 -2.57 32.24
N GLY A 138 0.15 -3.61 31.90
CA GLY A 138 0.42 -4.73 32.82
C GLY A 138 1.88 -5.14 32.84
N THR A 139 2.51 -5.07 34.01
CA THR A 139 3.76 -5.79 34.32
C THR A 139 3.59 -7.25 33.90
N PRO A 140 4.43 -7.82 33.03
CA PRO A 140 4.25 -9.19 32.61
C PRO A 140 4.86 -10.12 33.68
N ASP A 141 4.04 -11.02 34.20
CA ASP A 141 4.39 -12.03 35.19
C ASP A 141 5.13 -13.22 34.53
N TYR A 142 6.18 -12.93 33.75
CA TYR A 142 7.01 -13.96 33.10
C TYR A 142 8.23 -14.37 33.94
N PHE A 143 8.32 -13.90 35.19
CA PHE A 143 9.45 -14.16 36.09
C PHE A 143 9.02 -14.53 37.52
N SER A 144 7.80 -15.06 37.71
CA SER A 144 7.42 -15.75 38.95
C SER A 144 7.59 -17.27 38.84
#